data_AF-A0A6P8TXD3-F1
#
_entry.id   AF-A0A6P8TXD3-F1
#
_cell.length_a   1.000
_cell.length_b   1.000
_cell.length_c   1.000
_cell.angle_alpha   90.00
_cell.angle_beta   90.00
_cell.angle_gamma   90.00
#
_symmetry.space_group_name_H-M   'P 1'
#
loop_
_entity.id
_entity.type
_entity.pdbx_description
1 polymer ?
#
loop_
_entity_poly.entity_id
_entity_poly.type
_entity_poly.pdbx_seq_one_letter_code
_entity_poly.pdbx_strand_id
1 'polypeptide(L)'
;METTSRDKRLWKIVARELSEMSRHATGVQGSVQECPPPSPPLPADHVLHSAAVLFPGAFDQHGCPLIVFPVEEQAKLSSELSKAEVVDFINHFLGLHNRKQEKEGLVSVVADLRHASLQTSRFIAETLLLLELHKRTVHSVYIIQPKKKDVVKLLLKLLAPSKCYTASFKKVLLKEISELSNYIDRSQLTPSLGGYLVYCHQSWVAFIKEVDEFVQDFLSVVQRLPSCISTLHALSRLPLPSTSRELQHFCCTNEATFLQLRRSDSPLFSYST
;
A
#
# COMPACT_ATOMS: atom_id res chain seq x y z
N MET A 1 9.88 -41.22 -23.34
CA MET A 1 10.52 -41.57 -22.04
C MET A 1 11.36 -40.39 -21.51
N GLU A 2 10.80 -39.18 -21.40
CA GLU A 2 11.58 -37.97 -21.01
C GLU A 2 10.93 -37.11 -19.92
N THR A 3 9.70 -37.41 -19.52
CA THR A 3 8.94 -36.59 -18.55
C THR A 3 9.34 -36.83 -17.09
N THR A 4 9.87 -38.01 -16.76
CA THR A 4 10.23 -38.39 -15.39
C THR A 4 11.55 -37.78 -14.90
N SER A 5 12.42 -37.29 -15.80
CA SER A 5 13.74 -36.75 -15.44
C SER A 5 13.73 -35.26 -15.10
N ARG A 6 12.77 -34.49 -15.64
CA ARG A 6 12.62 -33.06 -15.34
C ARG A 6 12.01 -32.84 -13.95
N ASP A 7 11.04 -33.67 -13.59
CA ASP A 7 10.35 -33.62 -12.30
C ASP A 7 11.31 -33.89 -11.13
N LYS A 8 12.15 -34.94 -11.25
CA LYS A 8 13.18 -35.26 -10.25
C LYS A 8 14.24 -34.16 -10.08
N ARG A 9 14.44 -33.31 -11.09
CA ARG A 9 15.38 -32.18 -11.03
C ARG A 9 14.74 -30.99 -10.30
N LEU A 10 13.46 -30.74 -10.53
CA LEU A 10 12.68 -29.71 -9.83
C LEU A 10 12.53 -30.03 -8.34
N TRP A 11 12.21 -31.27 -7.98
CA TRP A 11 12.14 -31.69 -6.57
C TRP A 11 13.48 -31.61 -5.83
N LYS A 12 14.61 -31.81 -6.53
CA LYS A 12 15.94 -31.63 -5.95
C LYS A 12 16.31 -30.16 -5.72
N ILE A 13 15.83 -29.26 -6.58
CA ILE A 13 16.03 -27.81 -6.43
C ILE A 13 15.18 -27.31 -5.26
N VAL A 14 13.91 -27.70 -5.20
CA VAL A 14 13.00 -27.33 -4.10
C VAL A 14 13.46 -27.91 -2.76
N ALA A 15 13.93 -29.15 -2.71
CA ALA A 15 14.48 -29.74 -1.49
C ALA A 15 15.78 -29.06 -1.03
N ARG A 16 16.58 -28.55 -1.97
CA ARG A 16 17.81 -27.82 -1.67
C ARG A 16 17.52 -26.41 -1.15
N GLU A 17 16.56 -25.70 -1.74
CA GLU A 17 16.05 -24.41 -1.25
C GLU A 17 15.48 -24.54 0.17
N LEU A 18 14.64 -25.56 0.42
CA LEU A 18 14.07 -25.82 1.75
C LEU A 18 15.16 -26.20 2.78
N SER A 19 16.22 -26.90 2.36
CA SER A 19 17.36 -27.23 3.22
C SER A 19 18.29 -26.03 3.46
N GLU A 20 18.44 -25.11 2.51
CA GLU A 20 19.16 -23.84 2.67
C GLU A 20 18.37 -22.89 3.60
N MET A 21 17.04 -22.84 3.49
CA MET A 21 16.15 -22.12 4.43
C MET A 21 16.23 -22.70 5.85
N SER A 22 16.31 -24.03 5.99
CA SER A 22 16.45 -24.69 7.30
C SER A 22 17.82 -24.47 7.95
N ARG A 23 18.90 -24.34 7.16
CA ARG A 23 20.26 -24.07 7.66
C ARG A 23 20.44 -22.63 8.13
N HIS A 24 19.74 -21.67 7.53
CA HIS A 24 19.67 -20.30 8.03
C HIS A 24 18.88 -20.19 9.34
N ALA A 25 17.97 -21.14 9.62
CA ALA A 25 17.20 -21.18 10.86
C ALA A 25 17.97 -21.78 12.06
N THR A 26 19.06 -22.52 11.85
CA THR A 26 19.80 -23.20 12.95
C THR A 26 21.01 -22.42 13.47
N GLY A 27 21.30 -21.24 12.94
CA GLY A 27 22.44 -20.40 13.32
C GLY A 27 22.12 -19.15 14.14
N VAL A 28 20.86 -18.91 14.51
CA VAL A 28 20.46 -17.67 15.20
C VAL A 28 19.97 -18.00 16.60
N GLN A 29 20.92 -18.07 17.54
CA GLN A 29 20.62 -17.92 18.96
C GLN A 29 20.42 -16.42 19.22
N GLY A 30 19.19 -15.92 19.06
CA GLY A 30 18.86 -14.52 19.35
C GLY A 30 17.62 -14.00 18.62
N SER A 31 16.70 -13.41 19.40
CA SER A 31 15.45 -12.73 19.02
C SER A 31 14.29 -13.61 18.53
N VAL A 32 13.19 -13.50 19.26
CA VAL A 32 11.84 -13.95 18.88
C VAL A 32 11.56 -13.45 17.47
N GLN A 33 11.36 -14.38 16.53
CA GLN A 33 10.91 -14.06 15.18
C GLN A 33 9.45 -13.61 15.28
N GLU A 34 9.25 -12.31 15.54
CA GLU A 34 7.94 -11.68 15.42
C GLU A 34 7.44 -11.91 13.99
N CYS A 35 6.20 -12.37 13.87
CA CYS A 35 5.49 -12.32 12.60
C CYS A 35 5.65 -10.91 12.02
N PRO A 36 5.88 -10.75 10.70
CA PRO A 36 5.95 -9.43 10.11
C PRO A 36 4.71 -8.64 10.56
N PRO A 37 4.89 -7.39 11.03
CA PRO A 37 3.78 -6.62 11.57
C PRO A 37 2.65 -6.59 10.53
N PRO A 38 1.39 -6.71 10.97
CA PRO A 38 0.25 -6.65 10.06
C PRO A 38 0.40 -5.42 9.18
N SER A 39 0.15 -5.57 7.88
CA SER A 39 0.06 -4.42 6.97
C SER A 39 -0.90 -3.40 7.61
N PRO A 40 -0.52 -2.10 7.66
CA PRO A 40 -1.43 -1.09 8.18
C PRO A 40 -2.74 -1.17 7.39
N PRO A 41 -3.89 -1.02 8.08
CA PRO A 41 -5.19 -1.12 7.42
C PRO A 41 -5.27 -0.12 6.27
N LEU A 42 -6.05 -0.47 5.25
CA LEU A 42 -6.40 0.47 4.19
C LEU A 42 -7.00 1.75 4.78
N PRO A 43 -6.79 2.90 4.14
CA PRO A 43 -7.50 4.13 4.47
C PRO A 43 -9.01 3.90 4.49
N ALA A 44 -9.74 4.67 5.31
CA ALA A 44 -11.17 4.53 5.45
C ALA A 44 -11.90 4.63 4.09
N ASP A 45 -12.96 3.85 3.94
CA ASP A 45 -13.64 3.67 2.65
C ASP A 45 -14.09 4.98 2.01
N HIS A 46 -14.67 5.89 2.81
CA HIS A 46 -15.11 7.20 2.34
C HIS A 46 -13.94 8.07 1.82
N VAL A 47 -12.73 7.91 2.37
CA VAL A 47 -11.52 8.61 1.90
C VAL A 47 -11.11 8.03 0.55
N LEU A 48 -11.08 6.70 0.42
CA LEU A 48 -10.72 6.00 -0.81
C LEU A 48 -11.64 6.34 -1.98
N HIS A 49 -12.95 6.47 -1.76
CA HIS A 49 -13.92 6.80 -2.82
C HIS A 49 -14.09 8.31 -3.06
N SER A 50 -13.51 9.16 -2.22
CA SER A 50 -13.74 10.61 -2.29
C SER A 50 -13.29 11.24 -3.61
N ALA A 51 -12.29 10.64 -4.28
CA ALA A 51 -11.55 11.23 -5.40
C ALA A 51 -10.93 12.62 -5.11
N ALA A 52 -10.94 13.08 -3.85
CA ALA A 52 -10.50 14.42 -3.49
C ALA A 52 -8.97 14.55 -3.40
N VAL A 53 -8.28 13.41 -3.23
CA VAL A 53 -6.83 13.25 -3.28
C VAL A 53 -6.53 11.97 -4.06
N LEU A 54 -5.64 12.05 -5.06
CA LEU A 54 -5.34 10.94 -5.94
C LEU A 54 -3.88 10.50 -5.79
N PHE A 55 -3.67 9.18 -5.84
CA PHE A 55 -2.36 8.55 -6.02
C PHE A 55 -2.36 7.80 -7.37
N PRO A 56 -2.15 8.51 -8.50
CA PRO A 56 -2.32 7.92 -9.83
C PRO A 56 -1.26 6.88 -10.21
N GLY A 57 -0.25 6.64 -9.36
CA GLY A 57 0.89 5.78 -9.68
C GLY A 57 1.86 6.40 -10.70
N ALA A 58 1.83 7.74 -10.82
CA ALA A 58 2.65 8.52 -11.74
C ALA A 58 3.82 9.20 -11.00
N PHE A 59 4.79 9.72 -11.75
CA PHE A 59 6.04 10.28 -11.20
C PHE A 59 6.38 11.64 -11.81
N ASP A 60 7.06 12.49 -11.03
CA ASP A 60 7.75 13.67 -11.57
C ASP A 60 9.11 13.30 -12.21
N GLN A 61 9.78 14.28 -12.81
CA GLN A 61 11.12 14.09 -13.39
C GLN A 61 12.21 13.69 -12.37
N HIS A 62 11.93 13.82 -11.07
CA HIS A 62 12.83 13.44 -9.99
C HIS A 62 12.57 12.00 -9.52
N GLY A 63 11.59 11.30 -10.11
CA GLY A 63 11.19 9.97 -9.72
C GLY A 63 10.34 9.93 -8.44
N CYS A 64 9.84 11.07 -7.97
CA CYS A 64 8.96 11.12 -6.81
C CYS A 64 7.53 10.76 -7.24
N PRO A 65 6.84 9.83 -6.54
CA PRO A 65 5.43 9.54 -6.80
C PRO A 65 4.56 10.79 -6.65
N LEU A 66 3.57 10.92 -7.53
CA LEU A 66 2.67 12.06 -7.59
C LEU A 66 1.47 11.88 -6.67
N ILE A 67 1.15 12.95 -5.94
CA ILE A 67 -0.14 13.20 -5.32
C ILE A 67 -0.84 14.31 -6.10
N VAL A 68 -2.10 14.10 -6.46
CA VAL A 68 -2.88 15.10 -7.22
C VAL A 68 -4.11 15.48 -6.43
N PHE A 69 -4.35 16.79 -6.30
CA PHE A 69 -5.62 17.35 -5.84
C PHE A 69 -6.44 17.79 -7.07
N PRO A 70 -7.39 16.96 -7.56
CA PRO A 70 -8.13 17.22 -8.79
C PRO A 70 -9.18 18.31 -8.61
N VAL A 71 -9.40 19.12 -9.65
CA VAL A 71 -10.30 20.28 -9.60
C VAL A 71 -11.76 19.88 -9.37
N GLU A 72 -12.17 18.74 -9.91
CA GLU A 72 -13.55 18.25 -9.92
C GLU A 72 -14.04 17.94 -8.50
N GLU A 73 -13.19 17.32 -7.68
CA GLU A 73 -13.58 16.75 -6.39
C GLU A 73 -12.90 17.44 -5.20
N GLN A 74 -12.08 18.48 -5.45
CA GLN A 74 -11.39 19.25 -4.39
C GLN A 74 -12.32 19.88 -3.35
N ALA A 75 -13.61 20.10 -3.66
CA ALA A 75 -14.55 20.67 -2.69
C ALA A 75 -14.77 19.72 -1.50
N LYS A 76 -14.74 18.40 -1.76
CA LYS A 76 -14.88 17.34 -0.76
C LYS A 76 -13.78 17.35 0.28
N LEU A 77 -12.60 17.87 -0.05
CA LEU A 77 -11.51 18.05 0.92
C LEU A 77 -11.97 18.81 2.16
N SER A 78 -12.80 19.85 1.99
CA SER A 78 -13.23 20.71 3.10
C SER A 78 -14.60 20.34 3.66
N SER A 79 -15.41 19.57 2.94
CA SER A 79 -16.78 19.20 3.35
C SER A 79 -16.91 17.77 3.88
N GLU A 80 -16.07 16.84 3.41
CA GLU A 80 -16.22 15.40 3.68
C GLU A 80 -14.99 14.79 4.37
N LEU A 81 -13.81 15.39 4.21
CA LEU A 81 -12.55 14.83 4.71
C LEU A 81 -11.91 15.69 5.79
N SER A 82 -11.14 15.05 6.68
CA SER A 82 -10.21 15.71 7.58
C SER A 82 -8.78 15.72 7.02
N LYS A 83 -7.97 16.69 7.47
CA LYS A 83 -6.55 16.76 7.07
C LYS A 83 -5.75 15.54 7.51
N ALA A 84 -6.09 14.98 8.67
CA ALA A 84 -5.44 13.77 9.19
C ALA A 84 -5.69 12.57 8.27
N GLU A 85 -6.93 12.37 7.81
CA GLU A 85 -7.27 11.31 6.86
C GLU A 85 -6.53 11.45 5.54
N VAL A 86 -6.38 12.68 5.02
CA VAL A 86 -5.60 12.92 3.80
C VAL A 86 -4.11 12.66 4.01
N VAL A 87 -3.56 13.05 5.16
CA VAL A 87 -2.16 12.74 5.53
C VAL A 87 -1.95 11.22 5.65
N ASP A 88 -2.88 10.51 6.29
CA ASP A 88 -2.82 9.07 6.48
C ASP A 88 -2.94 8.34 5.13
N PHE A 89 -3.84 8.78 4.25
CA PHE A 89 -3.93 8.28 2.87
C PHE A 89 -2.58 8.41 2.14
N ILE A 90 -1.97 9.60 2.15
CA ILE A 90 -0.69 9.86 1.45
C ILE A 90 0.41 8.98 2.04
N ASN A 91 0.52 8.92 3.37
CA ASN A 91 1.54 8.12 4.04
C ASN A 91 1.34 6.61 3.83
N HIS A 92 0.10 6.13 3.76
CA HIS A 92 -0.23 4.73 3.50
C HIS A 92 0.31 4.31 2.12
N PHE A 93 -0.07 5.01 1.05
CA PHE A 93 0.34 4.63 -0.30
C PHE A 93 1.81 4.89 -0.58
N LEU A 94 2.39 5.93 0.03
CA LEU A 94 3.84 6.12 0.02
C LEU A 94 4.57 4.97 0.72
N GLY A 95 4.06 4.51 1.87
CA GLY A 95 4.61 3.36 2.58
C GLY A 95 4.57 2.08 1.75
N LEU A 96 3.47 1.84 1.03
CA LEU A 96 3.36 0.72 0.09
C LEU A 96 4.36 0.83 -1.06
N HIS A 97 4.55 2.03 -1.60
CA HIS A 97 5.53 2.28 -2.67
C HIS A 97 6.98 2.06 -2.20
N ASN A 98 7.31 2.53 -1.00
CA ASN A 98 8.68 2.53 -0.46
C ASN A 98 9.15 1.19 0.11
N ARG A 99 8.29 0.17 0.23
CA ARG A 99 8.67 -1.16 0.80
C ARG A 99 9.86 -1.84 0.11
N LYS A 100 10.32 -1.34 -1.05
CA LYS A 100 11.48 -1.85 -1.79
C LYS A 100 12.75 -0.98 -1.71
N GLN A 101 12.71 0.21 -1.09
CA GLN A 101 13.85 1.15 -1.07
C GLN A 101 14.34 1.42 0.35
N GLU A 102 15.66 1.41 0.56
CA GLU A 102 16.31 1.73 1.86
C GLU A 102 16.21 3.21 2.25
N LYS A 103 15.74 4.08 1.34
CA LYS A 103 15.52 5.51 1.59
C LYS A 103 14.05 5.81 1.85
N GLU A 104 13.79 6.71 2.79
CA GLU A 104 12.50 7.38 2.93
C GLU A 104 12.17 8.06 1.59
N GLY A 105 11.20 7.51 0.85
CA GLY A 105 10.72 8.12 -0.39
C GLY A 105 9.87 9.34 -0.09
N LEU A 106 9.96 10.35 -0.95
CA LEU A 106 9.22 11.60 -0.86
C LEU A 106 8.15 11.66 -1.96
N VAL A 107 7.09 12.44 -1.75
CA VAL A 107 6.07 12.70 -2.77
C VAL A 107 6.23 14.05 -3.43
N SER A 108 5.78 14.14 -4.68
CA SER A 108 5.57 15.41 -5.37
C SER A 108 4.07 15.68 -5.51
N VAL A 109 3.65 16.90 -5.21
CA VAL A 109 2.23 17.27 -5.15
C VAL A 109 1.86 18.21 -6.29
N VAL A 110 0.76 17.95 -6.97
CA VAL A 110 0.17 18.85 -7.98
C VAL A 110 -1.19 19.34 -7.49
N ALA A 111 -1.37 20.66 -7.47
CA ALA A 111 -2.64 21.30 -7.10
C ALA A 111 -3.01 22.39 -8.12
N ASP A 112 -4.15 22.21 -8.80
CA ASP A 112 -4.74 23.26 -9.63
C ASP A 112 -5.66 24.15 -8.79
N LEU A 113 -5.17 25.34 -8.44
CA LEU A 113 -5.90 26.26 -7.58
C LEU A 113 -6.58 27.40 -8.34
N ARG A 114 -6.59 27.39 -9.69
CA ARG A 114 -7.13 28.49 -10.50
C ARG A 114 -8.54 28.91 -10.08
N HIS A 115 -9.37 27.92 -9.75
CA HIS A 115 -10.77 28.08 -9.38
C HIS A 115 -11.09 27.62 -7.95
N ALA A 116 -10.08 27.25 -7.16
CA ALA A 116 -10.27 26.74 -5.80
C ALA A 116 -10.92 27.78 -4.87
N SER A 117 -11.66 27.29 -3.87
CA SER A 117 -12.21 28.12 -2.81
C SER A 117 -11.13 28.50 -1.79
N LEU A 118 -11.39 29.53 -0.97
CA LEU A 118 -10.50 29.91 0.13
C LEU A 118 -10.35 28.76 1.16
N GLN A 119 -11.42 28.01 1.41
CA GLN A 119 -11.40 26.89 2.35
C GLN A 119 -10.59 25.72 1.81
N THR A 120 -10.84 25.32 0.57
CA THR A 120 -10.08 24.27 -0.14
C THR A 120 -8.59 24.61 -0.18
N SER A 121 -8.25 25.85 -0.53
CA SER A 121 -6.85 26.28 -0.62
C SER A 121 -6.15 26.31 0.74
N ARG A 122 -6.88 26.71 1.80
CA ARG A 122 -6.39 26.61 3.18
C ARG A 122 -6.15 25.15 3.56
N PHE A 123 -7.11 24.28 3.28
CA PHE A 123 -7.04 22.87 3.60
C PHE A 123 -5.81 22.22 2.97
N ILE A 124 -5.60 22.40 1.65
CA ILE A 124 -4.43 21.86 0.94
C ILE A 124 -3.13 22.40 1.55
N ALA A 125 -3.03 23.72 1.78
CA ALA A 125 -1.84 24.32 2.37
C ALA A 125 -1.53 23.76 3.77
N GLU A 126 -2.54 23.62 4.63
CA GLU A 126 -2.37 23.06 5.97
C GLU A 126 -2.01 21.57 5.94
N THR A 127 -2.60 20.78 5.04
CA THR A 127 -2.22 19.38 4.81
C THR A 127 -0.76 19.25 4.39
N LEU A 128 -0.28 20.10 3.48
CA LEU A 128 1.13 20.13 3.07
C LEU A 128 2.06 20.45 4.25
N LEU A 129 1.68 21.39 5.11
CA LEU A 129 2.44 21.72 6.32
C LEU A 129 2.44 20.56 7.32
N LEU A 130 1.33 19.83 7.45
CA LEU A 130 1.28 18.63 8.30
C LEU A 130 2.22 17.54 7.77
N LEU A 131 2.22 17.25 6.47
CA LEU A 131 3.15 16.28 5.87
C LEU A 131 4.62 16.67 6.12
N GLU A 132 4.91 17.97 6.02
CA GLU A 132 6.25 18.50 6.30
C GLU A 132 6.65 18.33 7.77
N LEU A 133 5.75 18.68 8.69
CA LEU A 133 6.02 18.68 10.14
C LEU A 133 6.29 17.28 10.70
N HIS A 134 5.60 16.26 10.18
CA HIS A 134 5.70 14.91 10.74
C HIS A 134 6.93 14.15 10.23
N LYS A 135 7.15 14.09 8.92
CA LYS A 135 8.17 13.22 8.30
C LYS A 135 8.92 13.88 7.13
N ARG A 136 8.71 15.17 6.88
CA ARG A 136 9.23 15.87 5.69
C ARG A 136 8.91 15.11 4.40
N THR A 137 7.68 14.62 4.29
CA THR A 137 7.25 13.68 3.24
C THR A 137 7.24 14.30 1.84
N VAL A 138 7.31 15.63 1.72
CA VAL A 138 7.09 16.35 0.45
C VAL A 138 8.42 16.78 -0.16
N HIS A 139 8.65 16.39 -1.41
CA HIS A 139 9.79 16.84 -2.21
C HIS A 139 9.49 18.17 -2.92
N SER A 140 8.45 18.20 -3.74
CA SER A 140 8.04 19.36 -4.54
C SER A 140 6.53 19.57 -4.52
N VAL A 141 6.10 20.83 -4.64
CA VAL A 141 4.69 21.22 -4.77
C VAL A 141 4.54 22.13 -5.98
N TYR A 142 3.80 21.64 -6.97
CA TYR A 142 3.45 22.35 -8.20
C TYR A 142 2.05 22.94 -8.08
N ILE A 143 1.96 24.27 -8.00
CA ILE A 143 0.70 25.00 -7.83
C ILE A 143 0.40 25.75 -9.11
N ILE A 144 -0.70 25.39 -9.79
CA ILE A 144 -1.25 26.26 -10.83
C ILE A 144 -1.98 27.40 -10.14
N GLN A 145 -1.54 28.62 -10.43
CA GLN A 145 -1.80 29.79 -9.59
C GLN A 145 -3.30 30.11 -9.48
N PRO A 146 -3.80 30.43 -8.27
CA PRO A 146 -5.17 30.85 -8.09
C PRO A 146 -5.42 32.22 -8.74
N LYS A 147 -6.58 32.37 -9.39
CA LYS A 147 -6.98 33.65 -10.01
C LYS A 147 -7.46 34.68 -8.98
N LYS A 148 -7.94 34.22 -7.81
CA LYS A 148 -8.49 35.08 -6.77
C LYS A 148 -7.39 35.62 -5.84
N LYS A 149 -7.34 36.95 -5.65
CA LYS A 149 -6.27 37.64 -4.88
C LYS A 149 -6.21 37.25 -3.40
N ASP A 150 -7.35 36.99 -2.78
CA ASP A 150 -7.46 36.54 -1.39
C ASP A 150 -6.83 35.15 -1.19
N VAL A 151 -7.05 34.22 -2.13
CA VAL A 151 -6.41 32.90 -2.13
C VAL A 151 -4.89 33.02 -2.31
N VAL A 152 -4.42 33.87 -3.24
CA VAL A 152 -2.99 34.14 -3.39
C VAL A 152 -2.38 34.64 -2.07
N LYS A 153 -3.01 35.63 -1.43
CA LYS A 153 -2.55 36.19 -0.15
C LYS A 153 -2.53 35.13 0.96
N LEU A 154 -3.53 34.27 1.01
CA LEU A 154 -3.60 33.15 1.96
C LEU A 154 -2.43 32.19 1.77
N LEU A 155 -2.17 31.73 0.54
CA LEU A 155 -1.08 30.78 0.26
C LEU A 155 0.28 31.39 0.55
N LEU A 156 0.49 32.67 0.22
CA LEU A 156 1.72 33.38 0.58
C LEU A 156 1.92 33.45 2.10
N LYS A 157 0.85 33.64 2.87
CA LYS A 157 0.90 33.68 4.33
C LYS A 157 1.21 32.30 4.94
N LEU A 158 0.53 31.25 4.46
CA LEU A 158 0.64 29.90 5.04
C LEU A 158 1.91 29.17 4.60
N LEU A 159 2.32 29.33 3.35
CA LEU A 159 3.48 28.65 2.76
C LEU A 159 4.74 29.53 2.74
N ALA A 160 4.77 30.61 3.52
CA ALA A 160 5.98 31.39 3.77
C ALA A 160 6.83 30.70 4.85
N PRO A 161 8.16 30.81 4.77
CA PRO A 161 9.03 30.40 5.86
C PRO A 161 8.66 31.13 7.16
N SER A 162 8.47 30.39 8.25
CA SER A 162 8.22 30.94 9.58
C SER A 162 9.32 30.50 10.55
N LYS A 163 9.45 31.18 11.70
CA LYS A 163 10.44 30.82 12.73
C LYS A 163 10.18 29.44 13.37
N CYS A 164 8.96 28.89 13.24
CA CYS A 164 8.53 27.66 13.90
C CYS A 164 8.51 26.45 12.97
N TYR A 165 8.38 26.68 11.65
CA TYR A 165 8.48 25.68 10.61
C TYR A 165 8.98 26.33 9.32
N THR A 166 9.94 25.69 8.66
CA THR A 166 10.33 26.02 7.29
C THR A 166 9.85 24.91 6.39
N ALA A 167 8.88 25.20 5.51
CA ALA A 167 8.52 24.31 4.42
C ALA A 167 9.78 24.07 3.57
N SER A 168 10.44 22.93 3.74
CA SER A 168 11.69 22.63 3.06
C SER A 168 11.47 22.11 1.63
N PHE A 169 10.23 21.72 1.31
CA PHE A 169 9.83 21.32 -0.02
C PHE A 169 9.96 22.45 -1.05
N LYS A 170 10.30 22.07 -2.29
CA LYS A 170 10.41 22.99 -3.42
C LYS A 170 9.01 23.43 -3.88
N LYS A 171 8.72 24.73 -3.81
CA LYS A 171 7.47 25.30 -4.31
C LYS A 171 7.64 25.84 -5.73
N VAL A 172 6.85 25.35 -6.68
CA VAL A 172 6.82 25.80 -8.08
C VAL A 172 5.45 26.40 -8.36
N LEU A 173 5.42 27.70 -8.71
CA LEU A 173 4.19 28.42 -9.04
C LEU A 173 4.08 28.55 -10.56
N LEU A 174 3.02 27.99 -11.13
CA LEU A 174 2.78 27.88 -12.58
C LEU A 174 1.63 28.82 -12.96
N LYS A 175 1.76 29.59 -14.05
CA LYS A 175 0.66 30.47 -14.50
C LYS A 175 -0.40 29.66 -15.25
N GLU A 176 0.05 28.70 -16.05
CA GLU A 176 -0.81 27.85 -16.87
C GLU A 176 -0.52 26.35 -16.68
N ILE A 177 -1.52 25.51 -16.96
CA ILE A 177 -1.39 24.05 -16.87
C ILE A 177 -0.24 23.54 -17.75
N SER A 178 -0.06 24.11 -18.95
CA SER A 178 0.96 23.66 -19.89
C SER A 178 2.39 23.74 -19.33
N GLU A 179 2.64 24.57 -18.31
CA GLU A 179 3.96 24.65 -17.68
C GLU A 179 4.29 23.42 -16.83
N LEU A 180 3.30 22.59 -16.46
CA LEU A 180 3.56 21.32 -15.76
C LEU A 180 4.49 20.39 -16.57
N SER A 181 4.42 20.43 -17.92
CA SER A 181 5.24 19.58 -18.76
C SER A 181 6.74 19.90 -18.72
N ASN A 182 7.12 21.03 -18.09
CA ASN A 182 8.52 21.37 -17.84
C ASN A 182 9.11 20.59 -16.65
N TYR A 183 8.27 19.90 -15.87
CA TYR A 183 8.65 19.22 -14.62
C TYR A 183 8.16 17.78 -14.53
N ILE A 184 7.08 17.46 -15.24
CA ILE A 184 6.42 16.15 -15.21
C ILE A 184 6.15 15.75 -16.65
N ASP A 185 6.56 14.54 -17.05
CA ASP A 185 6.29 14.05 -18.39
C ASP A 185 4.78 13.98 -18.67
N ARG A 186 4.34 14.30 -19.89
CA ARG A 186 2.92 14.33 -20.24
C ARG A 186 2.26 12.95 -20.15
N SER A 187 3.01 11.86 -20.26
CA SER A 187 2.52 10.49 -20.03
C SER A 187 2.18 10.23 -18.56
N GLN A 188 2.67 11.05 -17.63
CA GLN A 188 2.47 10.96 -16.18
C GLN A 188 1.36 11.90 -15.69
N LEU A 189 0.83 12.77 -16.56
CA LEU A 189 -0.23 13.72 -16.25
C LEU A 189 -1.57 13.26 -16.83
N THR A 190 -2.64 13.45 -16.08
CA THR A 190 -4.01 13.20 -16.58
C THR A 190 -4.40 14.23 -17.64
N PRO A 191 -5.41 13.96 -18.49
CA PRO A 191 -5.91 14.92 -19.47
C PRO A 191 -6.33 16.27 -18.87
N SER A 192 -6.91 16.26 -17.66
CA SER A 192 -7.27 17.49 -16.92
C SER A 192 -6.06 18.37 -16.57
N LEU A 193 -4.87 17.77 -16.51
CA LEU A 193 -3.58 18.44 -16.27
C LEU A 193 -2.72 18.54 -17.54
N GLY A 194 -3.32 18.38 -18.73
CA GLY A 194 -2.65 18.56 -20.01
C GLY A 194 -1.80 17.38 -20.49
N GLY A 195 -1.95 16.20 -19.87
CA GLY A 195 -1.26 14.98 -20.26
C GLY A 195 -2.12 13.92 -20.96
N TYR A 196 -1.63 12.69 -20.95
CA TYR A 196 -2.19 11.54 -21.66
C TYR A 196 -2.43 10.32 -20.76
N LEU A 197 -2.17 10.43 -19.45
CA LEU A 197 -2.39 9.35 -18.49
C LEU A 197 -3.90 9.11 -18.34
N VAL A 198 -4.38 7.99 -18.86
CA VAL A 198 -5.77 7.56 -18.65
C VAL A 198 -5.93 7.06 -17.23
N TYR A 199 -6.67 7.81 -16.41
CA TYR A 199 -6.93 7.48 -15.01
C TYR A 199 -8.44 7.38 -14.75
N CYS A 200 -8.87 6.27 -14.14
CA CYS A 200 -10.22 6.07 -13.66
C CYS A 200 -10.17 5.77 -12.16
N HIS A 201 -10.69 6.69 -11.34
CA HIS A 201 -10.63 6.55 -9.89
C HIS A 201 -11.40 5.33 -9.38
N GLN A 202 -12.59 5.07 -9.91
CA GLN A 202 -13.41 3.92 -9.50
C GLN A 202 -12.70 2.59 -9.76
N SER A 203 -12.05 2.45 -10.92
CA SER A 203 -11.27 1.26 -11.25
C SER A 203 -10.03 1.13 -10.35
N TRP A 204 -9.38 2.24 -10.03
CA TRP A 204 -8.26 2.26 -9.09
C TRP A 204 -8.68 1.81 -7.69
N VAL A 205 -9.79 2.32 -7.15
CA VAL A 205 -10.30 1.89 -5.83
C VAL A 205 -10.67 0.41 -5.82
N ALA A 206 -11.37 -0.07 -6.85
CA ALA A 206 -11.72 -1.48 -6.97
C ALA A 206 -10.47 -2.37 -6.96
N PHE A 207 -9.45 -2.00 -7.74
CA PHE A 207 -8.18 -2.71 -7.77
C PHE A 207 -7.47 -2.73 -6.40
N ILE A 208 -7.38 -1.59 -5.71
CA ILE A 208 -6.73 -1.52 -4.39
C ILE A 208 -7.43 -2.41 -3.38
N LYS A 209 -8.76 -2.47 -3.40
CA LYS A 209 -9.54 -3.35 -2.51
C LYS A 209 -9.31 -4.82 -2.81
N GLU A 210 -9.38 -5.20 -4.08
CA GLU A 210 -9.15 -6.58 -4.51
C GLU A 210 -7.72 -7.06 -4.14
N VAL A 211 -6.73 -6.18 -4.29
CA VAL A 211 -5.35 -6.46 -3.86
C VAL A 211 -5.25 -6.59 -2.34
N ASP A 212 -5.89 -5.71 -1.56
CA ASP A 212 -5.86 -5.81 -0.09
C ASP A 212 -6.54 -7.10 0.40
N GLU A 213 -7.72 -7.43 -0.11
CA GLU A 213 -8.42 -8.69 0.19
C GLU A 213 -7.54 -9.90 -0.11
N PHE A 214 -6.92 -9.94 -1.30
CA PHE A 214 -5.97 -10.99 -1.65
C PHE A 214 -4.77 -11.05 -0.69
N VAL A 215 -4.22 -9.91 -0.29
CA VAL A 215 -3.09 -9.85 0.66
C VAL A 215 -3.52 -10.36 2.04
N GLN A 216 -4.71 -10.02 2.53
CA GLN A 216 -5.22 -10.52 3.79
C GLN A 216 -5.41 -12.04 3.76
N ASP A 217 -5.97 -12.58 2.68
CA ASP A 217 -6.13 -14.03 2.48
C ASP A 217 -4.77 -14.74 2.43
N PHE A 218 -3.83 -14.18 1.69
CA PHE A 218 -2.47 -14.69 1.60
C PHE A 218 -1.78 -14.72 2.98
N LEU A 219 -1.88 -13.63 3.74
CA LEU A 219 -1.30 -13.54 5.09
C LEU A 219 -1.96 -14.55 6.05
N SER A 220 -3.27 -14.73 5.96
CA SER A 220 -4.01 -15.75 6.73
C SER A 220 -3.47 -17.15 6.46
N VAL A 221 -3.25 -17.51 5.19
CA VAL A 221 -2.65 -18.80 4.81
C VAL A 221 -1.23 -18.92 5.37
N VAL A 222 -0.39 -17.90 5.17
CA VAL A 222 1.01 -17.91 5.63
C VAL A 222 1.12 -18.07 7.15
N GLN A 223 0.27 -17.40 7.92
CA GLN A 223 0.25 -17.51 9.38
C GLN A 223 -0.17 -18.91 9.87
N ARG A 224 -0.97 -19.63 9.07
CA ARG A 224 -1.52 -20.93 9.44
C ARG A 224 -0.64 -22.11 9.02
N LEU A 225 0.15 -21.95 7.94
CA LEU A 225 1.06 -22.98 7.44
C LEU A 225 1.96 -23.62 8.51
N PRO A 226 2.64 -22.87 9.41
CA PRO A 226 3.49 -23.45 10.44
C PRO A 226 2.75 -24.39 11.40
N SER A 227 1.51 -24.05 11.76
CA SER A 227 0.66 -24.88 12.62
C SER A 227 0.31 -26.19 11.91
N CYS A 228 -0.14 -26.11 10.65
CA CYS A 228 -0.45 -27.29 9.83
C CYS A 228 0.77 -28.22 9.68
N ILE A 229 1.95 -27.67 9.41
CA ILE A 229 3.21 -28.43 9.32
C ILE A 229 3.52 -29.12 10.65
N SER A 230 3.37 -28.41 11.78
CA SER A 230 3.62 -28.95 13.12
C SER A 230 2.68 -30.10 13.45
N THR A 231 1.39 -29.98 13.13
CA THR A 231 0.39 -31.04 13.30
C THR A 231 0.73 -32.26 12.45
N LEU A 232 1.01 -32.09 11.16
CA LEU A 232 1.37 -33.21 10.27
C LEU A 232 2.66 -33.91 10.73
N HIS A 233 3.64 -33.15 11.18
CA HIS A 233 4.87 -33.71 11.71
C HIS A 233 4.64 -34.49 13.03
N ALA A 234 3.77 -34.01 13.93
CA ALA A 234 3.38 -34.75 15.12
C ALA A 234 2.70 -36.08 14.76
N LEU A 235 1.79 -36.08 13.77
CA LEU A 235 1.14 -37.30 13.28
C LEU A 235 2.15 -38.29 12.69
N SER A 236 3.16 -37.82 11.95
CA SER A 236 4.20 -38.68 11.36
C SER A 236 5.07 -39.42 12.40
N ARG A 237 5.09 -38.94 13.65
CA ARG A 237 5.88 -39.50 14.75
C ARG A 237 5.08 -40.46 15.63
N LEU A 238 3.77 -40.62 15.38
CA LEU A 238 2.96 -41.55 16.14
C LEU A 238 3.45 -42.99 15.93
N PRO A 239 3.46 -43.82 16.98
CA PRO A 239 3.89 -45.20 16.87
C PRO A 239 2.97 -45.96 15.92
N LEU A 240 3.55 -46.88 15.15
CA LEU A 240 2.77 -47.76 14.28
C LEU A 240 1.88 -48.68 15.14
N PRO A 241 0.58 -48.78 14.82
CA PRO A 241 -0.33 -49.62 15.58
C PRO A 241 0.06 -51.11 15.47
N SER A 242 0.15 -51.78 16.61
CA SER A 242 0.55 -53.19 16.73
C SER A 242 -0.66 -54.12 16.86
N THR A 243 -1.82 -53.57 17.21
CA THR A 243 -3.08 -54.30 17.38
C THR A 243 -4.19 -53.72 16.50
N SER A 244 -5.20 -54.56 16.18
CA SER A 244 -6.37 -54.11 15.41
C SER A 244 -7.13 -52.94 16.07
N ARG A 245 -7.16 -52.89 17.41
CA ARG A 245 -7.82 -51.81 18.16
C ARG A 245 -7.03 -50.50 18.07
N GLU A 246 -5.70 -50.57 18.16
CA GLU A 246 -4.82 -49.41 17.96
C GLU A 246 -4.89 -48.87 16.54
N LEU A 247 -4.97 -49.75 15.53
CA LEU A 247 -5.12 -49.35 14.13
C LEU A 247 -6.41 -48.57 13.92
N GLN A 248 -7.52 -49.04 14.47
CA GLN A 248 -8.81 -48.35 14.36
C GLN A 248 -8.76 -46.97 15.03
N HIS A 249 -8.17 -46.87 16.23
CA HIS A 249 -7.99 -45.59 16.91
C HIS A 249 -7.09 -44.64 16.11
N PHE A 250 -5.95 -45.11 15.61
CA PHE A 250 -5.02 -44.34 14.78
C PHE A 250 -5.69 -43.78 13.53
N CYS A 251 -6.47 -44.60 12.81
CA CYS A 251 -7.23 -44.16 11.64
C CYS A 251 -8.27 -43.10 12.01
N CYS A 252 -9.07 -43.30 13.06
CA CYS A 252 -10.08 -42.33 13.50
C CYS A 252 -9.45 -41.00 13.93
N THR A 253 -8.33 -41.02 14.66
CA THR A 253 -7.62 -39.79 15.08
C THR A 253 -7.07 -39.04 13.87
N ASN A 254 -6.38 -39.73 12.95
CA ASN A 254 -5.84 -39.11 11.76
C ASN A 254 -6.92 -38.51 10.86
N GLU A 255 -8.04 -39.22 10.68
CA GLU A 255 -9.19 -38.72 9.92
C GLU A 255 -9.78 -37.46 10.56
N ALA A 256 -10.00 -37.47 11.89
CA ALA A 256 -10.50 -36.31 12.61
C ALA A 256 -9.56 -35.10 12.52
N THR A 257 -8.25 -35.31 12.69
CA THR A 257 -7.24 -34.25 12.58
C THR A 257 -7.13 -33.70 11.16
N PHE A 258 -7.19 -34.56 10.13
CA PHE A 258 -7.19 -34.12 8.74
C PHE A 258 -8.44 -33.29 8.39
N LEU A 259 -9.61 -33.72 8.85
CA LEU A 259 -10.85 -32.95 8.68
C LEU A 259 -10.80 -31.61 9.40
N GLN A 260 -10.18 -31.55 10.58
CA GLN A 260 -9.99 -30.30 11.31
C GLN A 260 -9.08 -29.34 10.53
N LEU A 261 -7.93 -29.80 10.05
CA LEU A 261 -7.01 -28.99 9.22
C LEU A 261 -7.73 -28.45 7.97
N ARG A 262 -8.51 -29.29 7.28
CA ARG A 262 -9.25 -28.90 6.07
C ARG A 262 -10.38 -27.91 6.35
N ARG A 263 -11.10 -28.05 7.48
CA ARG A 263 -12.15 -27.11 7.88
C ARG A 263 -11.58 -25.75 8.26
N SER A 264 -10.40 -25.74 8.86
CA SER A 264 -9.67 -24.50 9.10
C SER A 264 -9.36 -23.78 7.79
N ASP A 265 -9.15 -24.49 6.67
CA ASP A 265 -8.89 -23.90 5.33
C ASP A 265 -10.13 -23.34 4.62
N SER A 266 -11.34 -23.77 4.97
CA SER A 266 -12.58 -23.43 4.24
C SER A 266 -13.23 -22.06 4.47
N PRO A 267 -12.94 -21.21 5.47
CA PRO A 267 -13.64 -19.93 5.58
C PRO A 267 -13.23 -18.91 4.50
N LEU A 268 -12.18 -19.19 3.71
CA LEU A 268 -11.64 -18.28 2.69
C LEU A 268 -12.42 -18.29 1.36
N PHE A 269 -13.42 -19.15 1.18
CA PHE A 269 -14.18 -19.26 -0.09
C PHE A 269 -15.70 -19.11 0.06
N SER A 270 -16.20 -18.70 1.23
CA SER A 270 -17.64 -18.65 1.49
C SER A 270 -18.32 -17.28 1.28
N TYR A 271 -17.65 -16.29 0.69
CA TYR A 271 -18.25 -15.00 0.39
C TYR A 271 -18.20 -14.68 -1.11
N SER A 272 -19.12 -15.28 -1.85
CA SER A 272 -19.52 -14.84 -3.20
C SER A 272 -20.92 -15.38 -3.49
N THR A 273 -21.93 -14.62 -3.07
CA THR A 273 -23.30 -14.60 -3.63
C THR A 273 -23.77 -13.16 -3.63
#